data_AF-A0A1A7R1G4-F1
#
_entry.id   AF-A0A1A7R1G4-F1
#
_cell.length_a   1.000
_cell.length_b   1.000
_cell.length_c   1.000
_cell.angle_alpha   90.00
_cell.angle_beta   90.00
_cell.angle_gamma   90.00
#
_symmetry.space_group_name_H-M   'P 1'
#
loop_
_entity.id
_entity.type
_entity.pdbx_description
1 polymer ?
#
loop_
_entity_poly.entity_id
_entity_poly.type
_entity_poly.pdbx_seq_one_letter_code
_entity_poly.pdbx_strand_id
1 'polypeptide(L)'
;MRYIILIIFSFCLVPNVKAQIYEVGFFLGSSNFIGDVGDTKYIAPQRPAGGLLLKWNRSPRHAFRASFLLTELEGNDSASDDPRRIARDYDFRNTIMEISAGMEFNFLDFDQHSLEPQMTPYIYTGISTARHKNYFFQGGVQTYENTYSWAYGIPMVVGFKATTVKGLVLGAEIGVRYTFSDEIDGSVPDSSSRKPLSFGNLNSNDWYVFSGITLTYTFGEKPCYCSY
;
A
#
# COMPACT_ATOMS: atom_id res chain seq x y z
N MET A 1 -39.85 9.52 -20.27
CA MET A 1 -38.72 8.76 -19.68
C MET A 1 -37.60 8.45 -20.68
N ARG A 2 -37.89 8.18 -21.96
CA ARG A 2 -36.87 7.85 -22.99
C ARG A 2 -35.84 8.97 -23.28
N TYR A 3 -36.23 10.25 -23.16
CA TYR A 3 -35.34 11.39 -23.41
C TYR A 3 -34.47 11.80 -22.22
N ILE A 4 -34.84 11.38 -21.00
CA ILE A 4 -34.09 11.71 -19.77
C ILE A 4 -32.77 10.91 -19.73
N ILE A 5 -32.80 9.65 -20.16
CA ILE A 5 -31.59 8.80 -20.27
C ILE A 5 -30.59 9.40 -21.29
N LEU A 6 -31.08 9.92 -22.41
CA LEU A 6 -30.24 10.58 -23.42
C LEU A 6 -29.62 11.90 -22.92
N ILE A 7 -30.35 12.68 -22.11
CA ILE A 7 -29.82 13.91 -21.48
C ILE A 7 -28.75 13.58 -20.43
N ILE A 8 -28.96 12.53 -19.62
CA ILE A 8 -27.98 12.04 -18.65
C ILE A 8 -26.72 11.50 -19.35
N PHE A 9 -26.89 10.76 -20.46
CA PHE A 9 -25.76 10.24 -21.24
C PHE A 9 -24.98 11.35 -21.97
N SER A 10 -25.66 12.42 -22.40
CA SER A 10 -25.05 13.60 -23.02
C SER A 10 -24.18 14.40 -22.02
N PHE A 11 -24.61 14.51 -20.76
CA PHE A 11 -23.79 15.16 -19.71
C PHE A 11 -22.52 14.35 -19.35
N CYS A 12 -22.53 13.03 -19.54
CA CYS A 12 -21.35 12.18 -19.35
C CYS A 12 -20.32 12.25 -20.49
N LEU A 13 -20.66 12.87 -21.63
CA LEU A 13 -19.84 12.86 -22.84
C LEU A 13 -19.09 14.18 -23.11
N VAL A 14 -19.06 15.13 -22.18
CA VAL A 14 -18.22 16.33 -22.33
C VAL A 14 -16.75 15.92 -22.15
N PRO A 15 -15.91 15.92 -23.21
CA PRO A 15 -14.49 15.70 -23.04
C PRO A 15 -13.92 16.94 -22.36
N ASN A 16 -13.73 16.86 -21.04
CA ASN A 16 -12.84 17.77 -20.35
C ASN A 16 -11.43 17.40 -20.80
N VAL A 17 -10.95 17.98 -21.90
CA VAL A 17 -9.55 17.89 -22.32
C VAL A 17 -8.75 18.57 -21.23
N LYS A 18 -8.16 17.76 -20.34
CA LYS A 18 -7.26 18.25 -19.30
C LYS A 18 -5.88 17.70 -19.60
N ALA A 19 -4.91 18.59 -19.47
CA ALA A 19 -3.50 18.27 -19.29
C ALA A 19 -3.36 17.25 -18.15
N GLN A 20 -3.37 15.97 -18.47
CA GLN A 20 -3.27 14.94 -17.45
C GLN A 20 -1.86 14.39 -17.51
N ILE A 21 -1.13 14.61 -16.42
CA ILE A 21 0.26 14.20 -16.31
C ILE A 21 0.29 12.86 -15.61
N TYR A 22 0.89 11.89 -16.27
CA TYR A 22 1.05 10.55 -15.74
C TYR A 22 2.44 10.39 -15.15
N GLU A 23 2.54 9.59 -14.10
CA GLU A 23 3.81 9.12 -13.57
C GLU A 23 3.85 7.61 -13.61
N VAL A 24 4.99 7.06 -13.95
CA VAL A 24 5.30 5.65 -13.79
C VAL A 24 6.62 5.51 -13.05
N GLY A 25 6.72 4.56 -12.14
CA GLY A 25 7.96 4.37 -11.42
C GLY A 25 7.96 3.17 -10.52
N PHE A 26 8.92 3.18 -9.60
CA PHE A 26 9.20 2.09 -8.71
C PHE A 26 9.16 2.55 -7.26
N PHE A 27 8.76 1.64 -6.37
CA PHE A 27 8.98 1.72 -4.94
C PHE A 27 10.07 0.71 -4.57
N LEU A 28 11.01 1.13 -3.73
CA LEU A 28 12.04 0.28 -3.16
C LEU A 28 12.19 0.62 -1.68
N GLY A 29 12.12 -0.38 -0.82
CA GLY A 29 12.14 -0.16 0.60
C GLY A 29 12.14 -1.45 1.37
N SER A 30 11.47 -1.41 2.51
CA SER A 30 11.41 -2.51 3.45
C SER A 30 10.05 -2.58 4.12
N SER A 31 9.70 -3.77 4.59
CA SER A 31 8.46 -4.07 5.28
C SER A 31 8.69 -4.52 6.72
N ASN A 32 7.70 -4.27 7.54
CA ASN A 32 7.56 -4.83 8.88
C ASN A 32 6.11 -5.21 9.16
N PHE A 33 5.93 -6.31 9.87
CA PHE A 33 4.63 -6.82 10.26
C PHE A 33 4.29 -6.43 11.69
N ILE A 34 3.01 -6.23 11.98
CA ILE A 34 2.49 -5.90 13.30
C ILE A 34 1.19 -6.70 13.49
N GLY A 35 1.21 -7.68 14.38
CA GLY A 35 0.06 -8.53 14.65
C GLY A 35 0.24 -9.33 15.95
N ASP A 36 -0.39 -10.51 16.01
CA ASP A 36 -0.35 -11.37 17.19
C ASP A 36 0.97 -12.12 17.32
N VAL A 37 1.68 -12.38 16.22
CA VAL A 37 3.04 -12.94 16.20
C VAL A 37 4.08 -11.85 15.90
N GLY A 38 5.15 -11.81 16.69
CA GLY A 38 6.30 -10.92 16.48
C GLY A 38 6.39 -9.71 17.42
N ASP A 39 7.28 -8.78 17.07
CA ASP A 39 7.47 -7.50 17.75
C ASP A 39 6.30 -6.54 17.44
N THR A 40 5.92 -5.71 18.41
CA THR A 40 4.85 -4.71 18.26
C THR A 40 5.37 -3.33 17.87
N LYS A 41 6.69 -3.19 17.63
CA LYS A 41 7.28 -1.94 17.14
C LYS A 41 6.71 -1.54 15.77
N TYR A 42 6.16 -0.33 15.71
CA TYR A 42 5.50 0.19 14.51
C TYR A 42 6.44 0.42 13.33
N ILE A 43 7.71 0.73 13.58
CA ILE A 43 8.72 1.01 12.55
C ILE A 43 9.95 0.15 12.85
N ALA A 44 9.98 -1.04 12.27
CA ALA A 44 11.06 -2.00 12.44
C ALA A 44 11.35 -2.71 11.10
N PRO A 45 11.88 -2.01 10.09
CA PRO A 45 12.07 -2.58 8.76
C PRO A 45 12.94 -3.86 8.78
N GLN A 46 12.34 -4.98 8.37
CA GLN A 46 12.94 -6.33 8.47
C GLN A 46 13.25 -6.94 7.11
N ARG A 47 12.32 -6.81 6.16
CA ARG A 47 12.40 -7.51 4.86
C ARG A 47 12.37 -6.53 3.71
N PRO A 48 13.05 -6.79 2.59
CA PRO A 48 13.02 -5.90 1.43
C PRO A 48 11.64 -5.93 0.75
N ALA A 49 11.14 -4.76 0.40
CA ALA A 49 9.88 -4.56 -0.30
C ALA A 49 10.11 -3.76 -1.58
N GLY A 50 9.41 -4.10 -2.66
CA GLY A 50 9.56 -3.40 -3.92
C GLY A 50 8.39 -3.56 -4.87
N GLY A 51 8.25 -2.66 -5.84
CA GLY A 51 7.20 -2.77 -6.83
C GLY A 51 7.03 -1.57 -7.73
N LEU A 52 5.86 -1.46 -8.34
CA LEU A 52 5.52 -0.47 -9.37
C LEU A 52 4.50 0.55 -8.84
N LEU A 53 4.66 1.78 -9.30
CA LEU A 53 3.77 2.91 -9.03
C LEU A 53 3.27 3.49 -10.35
N LEU A 54 1.98 3.76 -10.41
CA LEU A 54 1.36 4.54 -11.47
C LEU A 54 0.59 5.69 -10.82
N LYS A 55 0.84 6.91 -11.27
CA LYS A 55 0.09 8.08 -10.80
C LYS A 55 -0.50 8.85 -11.95
N TRP A 56 -1.63 9.48 -11.67
CA TRP A 56 -2.29 10.41 -12.55
C TRP A 56 -2.51 11.72 -11.79
N ASN A 57 -1.74 12.74 -12.14
CA ASN A 57 -1.80 14.07 -11.54
C ASN A 57 -2.97 14.85 -12.12
N ARG A 58 -4.01 15.01 -11.29
CA ARG A 58 -5.25 15.67 -11.66
C ARG A 58 -5.19 17.18 -11.49
N SER A 59 -4.38 17.63 -10.52
CA SER A 59 -4.09 19.02 -10.16
C SER A 59 -2.73 19.09 -9.44
N PRO A 60 -2.13 20.27 -9.21
CA PRO A 60 -0.88 20.40 -8.47
C PRO A 60 -0.91 19.80 -7.05
N ARG A 61 -2.11 19.68 -6.46
CA ARG A 61 -2.32 19.14 -5.11
C ARG A 61 -2.90 17.73 -5.04
N HIS A 62 -3.44 17.20 -6.14
CA HIS A 62 -4.18 15.93 -6.10
C HIS A 62 -3.75 15.02 -7.24
N ALA A 63 -3.39 13.79 -6.90
CA ALA A 63 -3.09 12.73 -7.86
C ALA A 63 -3.84 11.45 -7.49
N PHE A 64 -4.27 10.69 -8.48
CA PHE A 64 -4.68 9.32 -8.28
C PHE A 64 -3.45 8.42 -8.35
N ARG A 65 -3.32 7.46 -7.45
CA ARG A 65 -2.19 6.52 -7.41
C ARG A 65 -2.70 5.09 -7.37
N ALA A 66 -2.14 4.26 -8.24
CA ALA A 66 -2.20 2.82 -8.18
C ALA A 66 -0.80 2.26 -7.88
N SER A 67 -0.73 1.20 -7.07
CA SER A 67 0.52 0.52 -6.77
C SER A 67 0.36 -0.99 -6.77
N PHE A 68 1.45 -1.65 -7.15
CA PHE A 68 1.64 -3.08 -7.07
C PHE A 68 2.95 -3.33 -6.33
N LEU A 69 2.90 -3.93 -5.14
CA LEU A 69 4.06 -4.14 -4.29
C LEU A 69 4.20 -5.61 -3.92
N LEU A 70 5.45 -6.09 -3.87
CA LEU A 70 5.82 -7.44 -3.46
C LEU A 70 6.78 -7.34 -2.28
N THR A 71 6.54 -8.17 -1.26
CA THR A 71 7.44 -8.29 -0.13
C THR A 71 7.31 -9.65 0.56
N GLU A 72 8.23 -9.94 1.46
CA GLU A 72 8.06 -10.96 2.49
C GLU A 72 7.77 -10.28 3.82
N LEU A 73 6.77 -10.77 4.54
CA LEU A 73 6.54 -10.39 5.93
C LEU A 73 7.11 -11.46 6.85
N GLU A 74 7.65 -11.01 7.97
CA GLU A 74 8.23 -11.84 9.01
C GLU A 74 7.70 -11.39 10.36
N GLY A 75 7.44 -12.36 11.23
CA GLY A 75 7.20 -12.13 12.65
C GLY A 75 8.03 -13.13 13.44
N ASN A 76 8.67 -12.66 14.51
CA ASN A 76 9.47 -13.48 15.41
C ASN A 76 9.20 -13.09 16.87
N ASP A 77 8.57 -13.97 17.62
CA ASP A 77 8.18 -13.76 19.01
C ASP A 77 9.38 -13.56 19.96
N SER A 78 10.53 -14.17 19.67
CA SER A 78 11.75 -14.00 20.49
C SER A 78 12.30 -12.57 20.48
N ALA A 79 11.93 -11.77 19.47
CA ALA A 79 12.28 -10.36 19.36
C ALA A 79 11.25 -9.41 20.00
N SER A 80 10.17 -9.96 20.58
CA SER A 80 9.11 -9.18 21.22
C SER A 80 9.47 -8.74 22.63
N ASP A 81 8.91 -7.63 23.09
CA ASP A 81 9.05 -7.16 24.48
C ASP A 81 8.03 -7.85 25.43
N ASP A 82 7.08 -8.64 24.92
CA ASP A 82 6.07 -9.37 25.71
C ASP A 82 6.59 -10.77 26.15
N PRO A 83 6.74 -11.03 27.46
CA PRO A 83 7.20 -12.33 27.98
C PRO A 83 6.34 -13.52 27.53
N ARG A 84 5.04 -13.32 27.26
CA ARG A 84 4.14 -14.38 26.78
C ARG A 84 4.45 -14.78 25.35
N ARG A 85 4.81 -13.81 24.50
CA ARG A 85 5.24 -14.06 23.12
C ARG A 85 6.59 -14.76 23.14
N ILE A 86 7.56 -14.25 23.89
CA ILE A 86 8.88 -14.90 24.05
C ILE A 86 8.74 -16.36 24.51
N ALA A 87 7.84 -16.65 25.46
CA ALA A 87 7.62 -18.02 25.93
C ALA A 87 6.92 -18.93 24.91
N ARG A 88 6.16 -18.36 23.96
CA ARG A 88 5.49 -19.07 22.86
C ARG A 88 6.47 -19.39 21.72
N ASP A 89 7.40 -18.48 21.44
CA ASP A 89 8.51 -18.64 20.49
C ASP A 89 8.07 -19.02 19.06
N TYR A 90 7.03 -18.36 18.55
CA TYR A 90 6.61 -18.57 17.16
C TYR A 90 7.38 -17.65 16.21
N ASP A 91 7.77 -18.22 15.07
CA ASP A 91 8.28 -17.48 13.93
C ASP A 91 7.48 -17.81 12.67
N PHE A 92 7.28 -16.81 11.82
CA PHE A 92 6.70 -17.02 10.50
C PHE A 92 7.39 -16.21 9.43
N ARG A 93 7.31 -16.72 8.20
CA ARG A 93 7.55 -15.96 6.98
C ARG A 93 6.46 -16.19 5.96
N ASN A 94 5.97 -15.09 5.38
CA ASN A 94 4.93 -15.13 4.36
C ASN A 94 5.16 -14.10 3.26
N THR A 95 5.08 -14.55 2.00
CA THR A 95 5.19 -13.65 0.85
C THR A 95 3.84 -13.00 0.58
N ILE A 96 3.84 -11.67 0.44
CA ILE A 96 2.64 -10.88 0.19
C ILE A 96 2.79 -10.09 -1.10
N MET A 97 1.69 -10.06 -1.85
CA MET A 97 1.48 -9.19 -3.01
C MET A 97 0.36 -8.20 -2.72
N GLU A 98 0.70 -6.92 -2.60
CA GLU A 98 -0.25 -5.82 -2.41
C GLU A 98 -0.60 -5.16 -3.75
N ILE A 99 -1.90 -4.97 -3.99
CA ILE A 99 -2.41 -4.04 -4.98
C ILE A 99 -3.16 -2.95 -4.23
N SER A 100 -2.90 -1.68 -4.54
CA SER A 100 -3.62 -0.57 -3.94
C SER A 100 -3.98 0.49 -4.96
N ALA A 101 -5.09 1.20 -4.71
CA ALA A 101 -5.55 2.33 -5.51
C ALA A 101 -6.15 3.39 -4.60
N GLY A 102 -5.86 4.66 -4.88
CA GLY A 102 -6.28 5.75 -4.00
C GLY A 102 -5.92 7.12 -4.51
N MET A 103 -5.93 8.09 -3.59
CA MET A 103 -5.59 9.48 -3.85
C MET A 103 -4.38 9.90 -3.02
N GLU A 104 -3.49 10.65 -3.67
CA GLU A 104 -2.36 11.34 -3.09
C GLU A 104 -2.66 12.84 -3.04
N PHE A 105 -2.47 13.45 -1.87
CA PHE A 105 -2.63 14.87 -1.63
C PHE A 105 -1.28 15.50 -1.30
N ASN A 106 -0.89 16.51 -2.08
CA ASN A 106 0.31 17.31 -1.85
C ASN A 106 -0.07 18.55 -1.04
N PHE A 107 0.63 18.82 0.06
CA PHE A 107 0.38 20.01 0.87
C PHE A 107 0.83 21.31 0.18
N LEU A 108 1.90 21.23 -0.62
CA LEU A 108 2.41 22.33 -1.43
C LEU A 108 2.09 22.09 -2.90
N ASP A 109 2.01 23.18 -3.67
CA ASP A 109 1.76 23.08 -5.11
C ASP A 109 2.94 22.41 -5.79
N PHE A 110 2.65 21.28 -6.44
CA PHE A 110 3.64 20.46 -7.15
C PHE A 110 3.24 20.37 -8.62
N ASP A 111 3.81 21.23 -9.45
CA ASP A 111 3.57 21.29 -10.89
C ASP A 111 4.76 20.68 -11.64
N GLN A 112 4.54 19.50 -12.19
CA GLN A 112 5.58 18.72 -12.85
C GLN A 112 6.11 19.33 -14.16
N HIS A 113 5.48 20.39 -14.65
CA HIS A 113 5.97 21.15 -15.80
C HIS A 113 6.79 22.38 -15.41
N SER A 114 6.85 22.71 -14.12
CA SER A 114 7.73 23.78 -13.67
C SER A 114 9.17 23.40 -13.95
N LEU A 115 9.95 24.38 -14.44
CA LEU A 115 11.39 24.23 -14.60
C LEU A 115 12.12 24.43 -13.26
N GLU A 116 11.42 24.95 -12.24
CA GLU A 116 11.96 25.18 -10.92
C GLU A 116 11.93 23.88 -10.08
N PRO A 117 12.97 23.61 -9.28
CA PRO A 117 12.93 22.54 -8.29
C PRO A 117 11.76 22.73 -7.32
N GLN A 118 10.97 21.69 -7.12
CA GLN A 118 9.81 21.68 -6.24
C GLN A 118 9.93 20.54 -5.24
N MET A 119 9.39 20.75 -4.05
CA MET A 119 9.32 19.75 -3.01
C MET A 119 8.00 19.87 -2.27
N THR A 120 7.42 18.75 -1.85
CA THR A 120 6.18 18.75 -1.08
C THR A 120 6.12 17.53 -0.17
N PRO A 121 5.70 17.71 1.10
CA PRO A 121 5.13 16.60 1.83
C PRO A 121 3.82 16.18 1.16
N TYR A 122 3.47 14.91 1.28
CA TYR A 122 2.22 14.37 0.77
C TYR A 122 1.67 13.29 1.70
N ILE A 123 0.36 13.06 1.58
CA ILE A 123 -0.31 11.89 2.14
C ILE A 123 -0.94 11.09 1.01
N TYR A 124 -1.00 9.77 1.17
CA TYR A 124 -1.76 8.89 0.28
C TYR A 124 -2.65 7.96 1.08
N THR A 125 -3.88 7.81 0.63
CA THR A 125 -4.82 6.82 1.17
C THR A 125 -5.78 6.29 0.10
N GLY A 126 -6.43 5.18 0.38
CA GLY A 126 -7.33 4.53 -0.56
C GLY A 126 -7.77 3.14 -0.08
N ILE A 127 -7.75 2.19 -1.01
CA ILE A 127 -8.09 0.78 -0.77
C ILE A 127 -6.88 -0.06 -1.17
N SER A 128 -6.53 -1.03 -0.34
CA SER A 128 -5.50 -2.03 -0.62
C SER A 128 -6.08 -3.43 -0.53
N THR A 129 -5.50 -4.35 -1.29
CA THR A 129 -5.74 -5.79 -1.18
C THR A 129 -4.41 -6.51 -1.23
N ALA A 130 -4.18 -7.40 -0.27
CA ALA A 130 -2.96 -8.14 -0.09
C ALA A 130 -3.24 -9.62 -0.25
N ARG A 131 -2.65 -10.24 -1.27
CA ARG A 131 -2.69 -11.69 -1.44
C ARG A 131 -1.57 -12.32 -0.64
N HIS A 132 -1.89 -13.31 0.18
CA HIS A 132 -0.93 -14.04 1.00
C HIS A 132 -1.23 -15.54 0.97
N LYS A 133 -0.26 -16.36 1.39
CA LYS A 133 -0.49 -17.80 1.61
C LYS A 133 -1.14 -18.00 2.97
N ASN A 134 -2.02 -18.99 3.06
CA ASN A 134 -2.63 -19.39 4.33
C ASN A 134 -1.78 -20.46 4.99
N TYR A 135 -1.61 -20.33 6.29
CA TYR A 135 -0.84 -21.24 7.12
C TYR A 135 -1.35 -21.18 8.56
N PHE A 136 -0.92 -22.14 9.36
CA PHE A 136 -1.25 -22.23 10.77
C PHE A 136 -0.05 -22.77 11.54
N PHE A 137 -0.14 -22.74 12.87
CA PHE A 137 0.89 -23.31 13.73
C PHE A 137 0.45 -24.67 14.27
N GLN A 138 1.29 -25.67 14.11
CA GLN A 138 1.11 -26.99 14.71
C GLN A 138 2.32 -27.32 15.59
N GLY A 139 2.11 -27.31 16.91
CA GLY A 139 3.21 -27.53 17.86
C GLY A 139 4.34 -26.51 17.74
N GLY A 140 4.01 -25.25 17.41
CA GLY A 140 4.96 -24.16 17.22
C GLY A 140 5.64 -24.09 15.85
N VAL A 141 5.31 -25.01 14.93
CA VAL A 141 5.88 -25.00 13.58
C VAL A 141 4.88 -24.44 12.56
N GLN A 142 5.33 -23.47 11.76
CA GLN A 142 4.58 -22.92 10.63
C GLN A 142 4.27 -24.02 9.59
N THR A 143 2.99 -24.26 9.31
CA THR A 143 2.52 -25.27 8.35
C THR A 143 1.56 -24.66 7.33
N TYR A 144 1.89 -24.73 6.04
CA TYR A 144 1.08 -24.14 4.97
C TYR A 144 -0.17 -24.97 4.64
N GLU A 145 -1.29 -24.29 4.36
CA GLU A 145 -2.56 -24.92 3.95
C GLU A 145 -2.67 -25.13 2.42
N ASN A 146 -1.68 -24.65 1.65
CA ASN A 146 -1.70 -24.60 0.18
C ASN A 146 -2.88 -23.83 -0.43
N THR A 147 -3.50 -22.93 0.35
CA THR A 147 -4.52 -21.99 -0.11
C THR A 147 -4.00 -20.55 -0.05
N TYR A 148 -4.71 -19.64 -0.71
CA TYR A 148 -4.38 -18.21 -0.76
C TYR A 148 -5.62 -17.40 -0.39
N SER A 149 -5.46 -16.46 0.53
CA SER A 149 -6.48 -15.47 0.89
C SER A 149 -6.11 -14.08 0.39
N TRP A 150 -7.12 -13.20 0.38
CA TRP A 150 -6.98 -11.77 0.08
C TRP A 150 -7.39 -10.96 1.30
N ALA A 151 -6.44 -10.24 1.89
CA ALA A 151 -6.68 -9.30 2.97
C ALA A 151 -6.96 -7.91 2.40
N TYR A 152 -8.18 -7.40 2.60
CA TYR A 152 -8.53 -6.02 2.21
C TYR A 152 -8.13 -5.05 3.31
N GLY A 153 -7.80 -3.81 2.95
CA GLY A 153 -7.35 -2.82 3.92
C GLY A 153 -7.36 -1.39 3.43
N ILE A 154 -6.96 -0.49 4.32
CA ILE A 154 -6.79 0.93 4.08
C ILE A 154 -5.31 1.27 4.22
N PRO A 155 -4.61 1.65 3.14
CA PRO A 155 -3.27 2.20 3.21
C PRO A 155 -3.34 3.65 3.71
N MET A 156 -2.44 4.01 4.60
CA MET A 156 -2.21 5.35 5.10
C MET A 156 -0.71 5.63 4.99
N VAL A 157 -0.34 6.43 3.99
CA VAL A 157 1.06 6.73 3.66
C VAL A 157 1.31 8.21 3.89
N VAL A 158 2.44 8.52 4.52
CA VAL A 158 3.00 9.86 4.62
C VAL A 158 4.34 9.84 3.92
N GLY A 159 4.60 10.84 3.10
CA GLY A 159 5.86 10.93 2.39
C GLY A 159 6.28 12.35 2.08
N PHE A 160 7.47 12.47 1.55
CA PHE A 160 8.04 13.69 1.04
C PHE A 160 8.61 13.42 -0.34
N LYS A 161 8.33 14.28 -1.32
CA LYS A 161 8.84 14.14 -2.68
C LYS A 161 9.44 15.43 -3.20
N ALA A 162 10.42 15.32 -4.09
CA ALA A 162 11.11 16.41 -4.74
C ALA A 162 11.39 16.11 -6.22
N THR A 163 11.36 17.14 -7.06
CA THR A 163 11.85 17.04 -8.44
C THR A 163 13.38 17.06 -8.45
N THR A 164 14.00 16.16 -9.20
CA THR A 164 15.49 16.06 -9.26
C THR A 164 16.03 16.54 -10.59
N VAL A 165 15.61 15.92 -11.69
CA VAL A 165 15.91 16.34 -13.07
C VAL A 165 14.61 16.40 -13.87
N LYS A 166 14.64 16.92 -15.11
CA LYS A 166 13.45 17.01 -15.95
C LYS A 166 12.72 15.66 -16.04
N GLY A 167 11.50 15.62 -15.51
CA GLY A 167 10.63 14.45 -15.52
C GLY A 167 10.91 13.42 -14.43
N LEU A 168 11.94 13.54 -13.58
CA LEU A 168 12.17 12.58 -12.48
C LEU A 168 11.79 13.17 -11.13
N VAL A 169 10.99 12.41 -10.38
CA VAL A 169 10.54 12.72 -9.02
C VAL A 169 11.07 11.64 -8.08
N LEU A 170 11.80 12.08 -7.07
CA LEU A 170 12.28 11.23 -5.99
C LEU A 170 11.41 11.47 -4.75
N GLY A 171 10.99 10.42 -4.08
CA GLY A 171 10.26 10.54 -2.82
C GLY A 171 10.74 9.56 -1.77
N ALA A 172 10.52 9.88 -0.50
CA ALA A 172 10.67 8.98 0.63
C ALA A 172 9.30 8.85 1.29
N GLU A 173 8.86 7.64 1.61
CA GLU A 173 7.56 7.40 2.21
C GLU A 173 7.59 6.31 3.27
N ILE A 174 6.72 6.48 4.26
CA ILE A 174 6.34 5.46 5.21
C ILE A 174 4.83 5.31 5.17
N GLY A 175 4.33 4.08 5.20
CA GLY A 175 2.89 3.90 5.28
C GLY A 175 2.46 2.61 5.92
N VAL A 176 1.43 2.75 6.73
CA VAL A 176 0.76 1.68 7.46
C VAL A 176 -0.41 1.18 6.61
N ARG A 177 -0.59 -0.13 6.54
CA ARG A 177 -1.76 -0.77 5.94
C ARG A 177 -2.54 -1.45 7.04
N TYR A 178 -3.67 -0.85 7.39
CA TYR A 178 -4.63 -1.47 8.29
C TYR A 178 -5.41 -2.49 7.48
N THR A 179 -5.27 -3.78 7.77
CA THR A 179 -6.07 -4.81 7.10
C THR A 179 -7.32 -5.14 7.90
N PHE A 180 -8.32 -5.72 7.24
CA PHE A 180 -9.55 -6.24 7.83
C PHE A 180 -9.48 -7.77 7.97
N SER A 181 -8.28 -8.32 8.10
CA SER A 181 -8.00 -9.75 8.18
C SER A 181 -7.07 -10.04 9.35
N ASP A 182 -7.15 -11.27 9.84
CA ASP A 182 -6.36 -11.83 10.95
C ASP A 182 -5.67 -13.13 10.50
N GLU A 183 -5.59 -13.33 9.18
CA GLU A 183 -5.09 -14.58 8.58
C GLU A 183 -3.60 -14.44 8.16
N ILE A 184 -3.01 -13.25 8.26
CA ILE A 184 -1.70 -12.96 7.66
C ILE A 184 -0.57 -13.59 8.49
N ASP A 185 -0.71 -13.58 9.82
CA ASP A 185 0.23 -14.22 10.76
C ASP A 185 -0.12 -15.68 11.08
N GLY A 186 -1.18 -16.23 10.49
CA GLY A 186 -1.61 -17.61 10.73
C GLY A 186 -2.26 -17.85 12.10
N SER A 187 -2.65 -16.78 12.81
CA SER A 187 -3.49 -16.84 14.02
C SER A 187 -4.90 -17.35 13.73
N VAL A 188 -5.42 -17.08 12.53
CA VAL A 188 -6.68 -17.64 12.02
C VAL A 188 -6.45 -18.53 10.79
N PRO A 189 -6.61 -19.86 10.92
CA PRO A 189 -6.55 -20.77 9.77
C PRO A 189 -7.78 -20.62 8.86
N ASP A 190 -7.58 -20.78 7.55
CA ASP A 190 -8.62 -20.66 6.52
C ASP A 190 -9.66 -21.79 6.63
N SER A 191 -9.22 -23.01 6.94
CA SER A 191 -10.12 -24.15 7.02
C SER A 191 -10.96 -24.17 8.30
N SER A 192 -12.27 -24.32 8.15
CA SER A 192 -13.21 -24.41 9.28
C SER A 192 -12.94 -25.58 10.25
N SER A 193 -12.30 -26.65 9.79
CA SER A 193 -11.91 -27.78 10.66
C SER A 193 -10.70 -27.47 11.53
N ARG A 194 -9.91 -26.45 11.17
CA ARG A 194 -8.67 -26.03 11.86
C ARG A 194 -8.87 -24.81 12.76
N LYS A 195 -10.08 -24.25 12.85
CA LYS A 195 -10.46 -23.19 13.81
C LYS A 195 -10.04 -23.43 15.27
N PRO A 196 -10.00 -24.68 15.80
CA PRO A 196 -9.50 -24.92 17.14
C PRO A 196 -7.99 -24.60 17.34
N LEU A 197 -7.24 -24.42 16.25
CA LEU A 197 -5.83 -24.02 16.26
C LEU A 197 -5.64 -22.50 16.29
N SER A 198 -6.73 -21.72 16.29
CA SER A 198 -6.63 -20.27 16.39
C SER A 198 -6.06 -19.82 17.74
N PHE A 199 -5.27 -18.76 17.72
CA PHE A 199 -4.63 -18.20 18.91
C PHE A 199 -4.52 -16.68 18.79
N GLY A 200 -4.06 -16.01 19.85
CA GLY A 200 -3.92 -14.56 19.83
C GLY A 200 -5.23 -13.82 20.11
N ASN A 201 -5.28 -12.55 19.74
CA ASN A 201 -6.45 -11.71 19.89
C ASN A 201 -7.16 -11.54 18.54
N LEU A 202 -8.15 -12.41 18.31
CA LEU A 202 -8.95 -12.44 17.09
C LEU A 202 -9.79 -11.18 16.80
N ASN A 203 -9.78 -10.20 17.70
CA ASN A 203 -10.43 -8.90 17.51
C ASN A 203 -9.44 -7.81 17.03
N SER A 204 -8.16 -8.15 16.85
CA SER A 204 -7.08 -7.22 16.52
C SER A 204 -6.50 -7.55 15.16
N ASN A 205 -7.09 -6.97 14.12
CA ASN A 205 -6.63 -7.22 12.75
C ASN A 205 -5.13 -6.97 12.53
N ASP A 206 -4.58 -7.69 11.56
CA ASP A 206 -3.18 -7.64 11.15
C ASP A 206 -2.82 -6.36 10.39
N TRP A 207 -1.70 -5.76 10.74
CA TRP A 207 -1.17 -4.56 10.07
C TRP A 207 0.22 -4.86 9.51
N TYR A 208 0.58 -4.13 8.47
CA TYR A 208 1.96 -4.12 7.99
C TYR A 208 2.33 -2.73 7.51
N VAL A 209 3.62 -2.43 7.56
CA VAL A 209 4.16 -1.11 7.26
C VAL A 209 5.22 -1.25 6.18
N PHE A 210 5.20 -0.33 5.22
CA PHE A 210 6.27 -0.15 4.24
C PHE A 210 6.97 1.17 4.48
N SER A 211 8.30 1.14 4.47
CA SER A 211 9.15 2.32 4.52
C SER A 211 10.18 2.25 3.40
N GLY A 212 10.35 3.33 2.65
CA GLY A 212 11.20 3.28 1.47
C GLY A 212 11.26 4.56 0.65
N ILE A 213 11.81 4.40 -0.54
CA ILE A 213 12.03 5.44 -1.54
C ILE A 213 11.18 5.12 -2.78
N THR A 214 10.68 6.17 -3.41
CA THR A 214 9.98 6.12 -4.69
C THR A 214 10.78 6.88 -5.72
N LEU A 215 10.86 6.33 -6.93
CA LEU A 215 11.43 7.02 -8.08
C LEU A 215 10.43 6.91 -9.22
N THR A 216 9.84 8.05 -9.61
CA THR A 216 8.85 8.12 -10.67
C THR A 216 9.32 9.02 -11.81
N TYR A 217 8.97 8.62 -13.03
CA TYR A 217 9.13 9.41 -14.23
C TYR A 217 7.79 9.94 -14.68
N THR A 218 7.73 11.25 -14.90
CA THR A 218 6.57 11.99 -15.35
C THR A 218 6.55 12.09 -16.86
N PHE A 219 5.39 11.85 -17.47
CA PHE A 219 5.14 11.99 -18.90
C PHE A 219 3.73 12.49 -19.19
N GLY A 220 3.55 13.12 -20.35
CA GLY A 220 2.31 13.77 -20.76
C GLY A 220 2.51 15.27 -21.01
N GLU A 221 1.71 15.85 -21.89
CA GLU A 221 1.83 17.25 -22.28
C GLU A 221 0.77 18.14 -21.61
N LYS A 222 1.18 19.35 -21.23
CA LYS A 222 0.25 20.49 -21.10
C LYS A 222 -0.29 20.81 -22.50
N PRO A 223 -1.62 20.74 -22.75
CA PRO A 223 -2.17 21.16 -24.02
C PRO A 223 -1.82 22.64 -24.19
N CYS A 224 -1.19 22.95 -25.31
CA CYS A 224 -0.73 24.29 -25.67
C CYS A 224 -1.85 25.30 -25.94
N TYR A 225 -3.10 24.97 -25.61
CA TYR A 225 -4.27 25.82 -25.82
C TYR A 225 -4.84 26.28 -24.48
N CYS A 226 -4.26 27.35 -23.94
CA CYS A 226 -5.10 28.40 -23.36
C CYS A 226 -5.50 29.31 -24.52
N SER A 227 -6.76 29.21 -24.94
CA SER A 227 -7.38 30.26 -25.75
C SER A 227 -8.77 30.52 -25.18
N TYR A 228 -8.89 31.72 -24.63
CA TYR A 228 -10.05 32.42 -24.06
C TYR A 228 -10.41 32.12 -22.61
#